data_AF-V2W8I9-F1
#
_entry.id   AF-V2W8I9-F1
#
_cell.length_a   1.000
_cell.length_b   1.000
_cell.length_c   1.000
_cell.angle_alpha   90.00
_cell.angle_beta   90.00
_cell.angle_gamma   90.00
#
_symmetry.space_group_name_H-M   'P 1'
#
loop_
_entity.id
_entity.type
_entity.pdbx_description
1 polymer ?
#
loop_
_entity_poly.entity_id
_entity_poly.type
_entity_poly.pdbx_seq_one_letter_code
_entity_poly.pdbx_strand_id
1 'polypeptide(L)'
;MWHIDRHHKLIRWGFVIHGIIDGFCRTVVGLQASTNNRASTVLKVFAKAVEAFGWPSRMCGDCGGENKKVAVVMIHMCRLNRGSFMWGMSTRNTRIEWLWVEVGAQFRWRWRAFFYCVEHLHRLDVKNLFHL
;
A
#
# COMPACT_ATOMS: atom_id res chain seq x y z
N MET A 1 11.22 -0.16 -11.93
CA MET A 1 11.03 -1.25 -10.93
C MET A 1 10.00 -0.73 -9.97
N TRP A 2 8.94 -1.48 -9.74
CA TRP A 2 7.88 -1.01 -8.85
C TRP A 2 8.18 -1.36 -7.40
N HIS A 3 7.74 -0.48 -6.52
CA HIS A 3 7.89 -0.57 -5.09
C HIS A 3 6.50 -0.60 -4.47
N ILE A 4 6.20 -1.63 -3.67
CA ILE A 4 4.92 -1.80 -2.98
C ILE A 4 5.14 -1.79 -1.48
N ASP A 5 4.20 -1.17 -0.76
CA ASP A 5 4.20 -1.11 0.69
C ASP A 5 2.82 -0.67 1.20
N ARG A 6 2.63 -0.75 2.50
CA ARG A 6 1.44 -0.26 3.20
C ARG A 6 1.80 0.83 4.18
N HIS A 7 0.79 1.63 4.47
CA HIS A 7 0.90 2.68 5.44
C HIS A 7 -0.17 2.55 6.52
N HIS A 8 0.28 2.24 7.73
CA HIS A 8 -0.56 1.89 8.87
C HIS A 8 -0.89 3.08 9.79
N LYS A 9 -0.60 4.33 9.39
CA LYS A 9 -0.75 5.47 10.33
C LYS A 9 -2.21 5.85 10.61
N LEU A 10 -3.17 5.30 9.86
CA LEU A 10 -4.61 5.40 10.11
C LEU A 10 -5.22 4.08 10.59
N ILE A 11 -4.40 3.08 10.94
CA ILE A 11 -4.87 1.75 11.34
C ILE A 11 -5.74 1.80 12.59
N ARG A 12 -5.58 2.84 13.43
CA ARG A 12 -6.46 3.09 14.58
C ARG A 12 -7.91 3.11 14.13
N TRP A 13 -8.24 3.84 13.07
CA TRP A 13 -9.61 3.94 12.55
C TRP A 13 -9.91 2.86 11.49
N GLY A 14 -9.19 1.73 11.50
CA GLY A 14 -9.41 0.62 10.58
C GLY A 14 -8.87 0.82 9.16
N PHE A 15 -8.30 1.98 8.82
CA PHE A 15 -7.82 2.26 7.47
C PHE A 15 -6.34 1.91 7.27
N VAL A 16 -6.07 1.17 6.21
CA VAL A 16 -4.74 0.89 5.67
C VAL A 16 -4.65 1.47 4.26
N ILE A 17 -3.58 2.20 3.96
CA ILE A 17 -3.33 2.70 2.61
C ILE A 17 -2.31 1.79 1.95
N HIS A 18 -2.67 1.24 0.79
CA HIS A 18 -1.80 0.44 -0.06
C HIS A 18 -1.20 1.36 -1.13
N GLY A 19 0.13 1.39 -1.21
CA GLY A 19 0.87 2.22 -2.16
C GLY A 19 1.69 1.37 -3.12
N ILE A 20 1.73 1.77 -4.38
CA ILE A 20 2.61 1.23 -5.41
C ILE A 20 3.18 2.39 -6.21
N ILE A 21 4.51 2.46 -6.32
CA ILE A 21 5.23 3.53 -7.02
C ILE A 21 6.27 2.95 -7.97
N ASP A 22 6.43 3.53 -9.16
CA ASP A 22 7.58 3.22 -10.00
C ASP A 22 8.84 3.93 -9.48
N GLY A 23 9.86 3.16 -9.14
CA GLY A 23 11.10 3.67 -8.57
C GLY A 23 11.98 4.44 -9.56
N PHE A 24 11.71 4.34 -10.87
CA PHE A 24 12.42 5.10 -11.90
C PHE A 24 11.83 6.49 -12.09
N CYS A 25 10.57 6.60 -12.53
CA CYS A 25 9.95 7.89 -12.83
C CYS A 25 9.20 8.52 -11.64
N ARG A 26 9.13 7.85 -10.49
CA ARG A 26 8.38 8.25 -9.28
C ARG A 26 6.86 8.39 -9.48
N THR A 27 6.32 7.82 -10.57
CA THR A 27 4.87 7.80 -10.80
C THR A 27 4.22 6.88 -9.77
N VAL A 28 3.21 7.40 -9.08
CA VAL A 28 2.35 6.62 -8.18
C VAL A 28 1.37 5.82 -9.04
N VAL A 29 1.67 4.55 -9.25
CA VAL A 29 0.87 3.66 -10.12
C VAL A 29 -0.32 3.04 -9.39
N GLY A 30 -0.30 3.05 -8.05
CA GLY A 30 -1.44 2.64 -7.23
C GLY A 30 -1.42 3.32 -5.87
N LEU A 31 -2.56 3.88 -5.46
CA LEU A 31 -2.77 4.40 -4.11
C LEU A 31 -4.22 4.16 -3.73
N GLN A 32 -4.47 3.25 -2.79
CA GLN A 32 -5.82 2.89 -2.37
C GLN A 32 -5.92 2.73 -0.86
N ALA A 33 -6.89 3.42 -0.25
CA ALA A 33 -7.29 3.18 1.13
C ALA A 33 -8.24 1.98 1.22
N SER A 34 -8.09 1.16 2.25
CA SER A 34 -8.91 -0.04 2.48
C SER A 34 -9.11 -0.26 3.97
N THR A 35 -10.24 -0.88 4.34
CA THR A 35 -10.58 -1.20 5.73
C THR A 35 -10.04 -2.57 6.19
N ASN A 36 -9.26 -3.24 5.34
CA ASN A 36 -8.70 -4.54 5.64
C ASN A 36 -7.30 -4.67 5.03
N ASN A 37 -6.55 -5.64 5.55
CA ASN A 37 -5.16 -5.88 5.16
C ASN A 37 -5.00 -7.21 4.39
N ARG A 38 -6.02 -7.62 3.64
CA ARG A 38 -6.03 -8.92 2.98
C ARG A 38 -5.14 -8.89 1.73
N ALA A 39 -4.40 -9.98 1.50
CA ALA A 39 -3.59 -10.14 0.29
C ALA A 39 -4.39 -10.01 -1.02
N SER A 40 -5.67 -10.35 -1.00
CA SER A 40 -6.57 -10.16 -2.15
C SER A 40 -6.80 -8.69 -2.49
N THR A 41 -6.84 -7.82 -1.49
CA THR A 41 -7.04 -6.37 -1.68
C THR A 41 -5.79 -5.78 -2.31
N VAL A 42 -4.61 -6.12 -1.80
CA VAL A 42 -3.32 -5.72 -2.40
C VAL A 42 -3.20 -6.19 -3.85
N LEU A 43 -3.59 -7.44 -4.13
CA LEU A 43 -3.59 -7.96 -5.50
C LEU A 43 -4.54 -7.19 -6.42
N LYS A 44 -5.72 -6.77 -5.94
CA LYS A 44 -6.65 -5.94 -6.73
C LYS A 44 -6.06 -4.57 -7.07
N VAL A 45 -5.39 -3.93 -6.11
CA VAL A 45 -4.68 -2.66 -6.35
C VAL A 45 -3.62 -2.84 -7.43
N PHE A 46 -2.83 -3.92 -7.31
CA PHE A 46 -1.80 -4.25 -8.29
C PHE A 46 -2.38 -4.53 -9.69
N ALA A 47 -3.45 -5.32 -9.78
CA ALA A 47 -4.10 -5.63 -11.05
C ALA A 47 -4.59 -4.37 -11.77
N LYS A 48 -5.21 -3.43 -11.05
CA LYS A 48 -5.61 -2.13 -11.60
C LYS A 48 -4.41 -1.30 -12.08
N ALA A 49 -3.31 -1.32 -11.32
CA ALA A 49 -2.10 -0.61 -11.71
C ALA A 49 -1.49 -1.21 -12.99
N VAL A 50 -1.47 -2.54 -13.12
CA VAL A 50 -0.99 -3.24 -14.32
C VAL A 50 -1.89 -2.98 -15.52
N GLU A 51 -3.21 -2.93 -15.33
CA GLU A 51 -4.16 -2.59 -16.40
C GLU A 51 -3.92 -1.16 -16.94
N ALA A 52 -3.61 -0.20 -16.06
CA ALA A 52 -3.38 1.19 -16.45
C ALA A 52 -1.97 1.49 -16.98
N PHE A 53 -0.93 0.90 -16.38
CA PHE A 53 0.48 1.25 -16.65
C PHE A 53 1.28 0.12 -17.31
N GLY A 54 0.66 -1.04 -17.53
CA GLY A 54 1.33 -2.24 -18.01
C GLY A 54 2.09 -3.00 -16.92
N TRP A 55 2.70 -4.12 -17.31
CA TRP A 55 3.42 -4.99 -16.40
C TRP A 55 4.78 -4.41 -15.98
N PRO A 56 5.12 -4.37 -14.69
CA PRO A 56 6.47 -4.03 -14.28
C PRO A 56 7.45 -5.16 -14.61
N SER A 57 8.68 -4.80 -14.97
CA SER A 57 9.76 -5.78 -15.19
C SER A 57 10.22 -6.47 -13.90
N ARG A 58 10.22 -5.73 -12.77
CA ARG A 58 10.58 -6.19 -11.43
C ARG A 58 9.81 -5.41 -10.37
N MET A 59 9.57 -6.06 -9.24
CA MET A 59 8.88 -5.47 -8.09
C MET A 59 9.66 -5.71 -6.79
N CYS A 60 9.54 -4.79 -5.83
CA CYS A 60 10.15 -4.86 -4.51
C CYS A 60 9.11 -4.57 -3.43
N GLY A 61 9.13 -5.33 -2.35
CA GLY A 61 8.24 -5.15 -1.20
C GLY A 61 8.81 -5.73 0.09
N ASP A 62 8.20 -5.38 1.22
CA ASP A 62 8.49 -5.95 2.54
C ASP A 62 8.07 -7.42 2.60
N CYS A 63 8.69 -8.21 3.51
CA CYS A 63 8.38 -9.63 3.72
C CYS A 63 7.00 -9.91 4.37
N GLY A 64 5.98 -9.12 4.05
CA GLY A 64 4.65 -9.25 4.62
C GLY A 64 3.77 -10.30 3.94
N GLY A 65 2.88 -10.92 4.71
CA GLY A 65 1.97 -11.98 4.24
C GLY A 65 0.96 -11.50 3.18
N GLU A 66 0.62 -10.22 3.21
CA GLU A 66 -0.29 -9.57 2.27
C GLU A 66 0.29 -9.42 0.85
N ASN A 67 1.61 -9.26 0.72
CA ASN A 67 2.27 -9.11 -0.58
C ASN A 67 2.52 -10.45 -1.27
N LYS A 68 2.31 -11.57 -0.57
CA LYS A 68 2.53 -12.93 -1.11
C LYS A 68 1.80 -13.18 -2.43
N LYS A 69 0.53 -12.75 -2.55
CA LYS A 69 -0.24 -12.96 -3.78
C LYS A 69 0.35 -12.21 -4.97
N VAL A 70 0.80 -10.97 -4.76
CA VAL A 70 1.46 -10.17 -5.81
C VAL A 70 2.78 -10.82 -6.21
N ALA A 71 3.57 -11.30 -5.24
CA ALA A 71 4.83 -12.00 -5.50
C ALA A 71 4.61 -13.27 -6.36
N VAL A 72 3.59 -14.07 -6.05
CA VAL A 72 3.23 -15.26 -6.85
C VAL A 72 2.88 -14.88 -8.29
N VAL A 73 2.06 -13.85 -8.48
CA VAL A 73 1.67 -13.38 -9.82
C VAL A 73 2.88 -12.86 -10.60
N MET A 74 3.76 -12.09 -9.97
CA MET A 74 4.99 -11.59 -10.59
C MET A 74 5.94 -12.72 -11.02
N ILE A 75 6.07 -13.77 -10.20
CA ILE A 75 6.90 -14.94 -10.55
C ILE A 75 6.29 -15.70 -11.73
N HIS A 76 4.97 -15.86 -11.74
CA HIS A 76 4.26 -16.56 -12.81
C HIS A 76 4.36 -15.82 -14.16
N MET A 77 4.14 -14.50 -14.15
CA MET A 77 4.10 -13.70 -15.39
C MET A 77 5.49 -13.30 -15.91
N CYS A 78 6.42 -12.94 -15.02
CA CYS A 78 7.74 -12.41 -15.41
C CYS A 78 8.86 -13.47 -15.44
N ARG A 79 8.47 -14.76 -15.41
CA ARG A 79 9.30 -15.97 -15.42
C ARG A 79 10.00 -16.29 -14.10
N LEU A 80 10.17 -17.60 -13.85
CA LEU A 80 10.87 -18.16 -12.70
C LEU A 80 12.36 -17.77 -12.71
N ASN A 81 12.94 -17.64 -11.52
CA ASN A 81 14.38 -17.44 -11.27
C ASN A 81 15.03 -16.14 -11.83
N ARG A 82 14.22 -15.13 -12.19
CA ARG A 82 14.71 -13.82 -12.67
C ARG A 82 14.91 -12.78 -11.56
N GLY A 83 14.45 -13.08 -10.34
CA GLY A 83 14.28 -12.06 -9.29
C GLY A 83 13.13 -11.10 -9.60
N SER A 84 12.02 -11.62 -10.14
CA SER A 84 10.85 -10.85 -10.56
C SER A 84 10.18 -10.09 -9.41
N PHE A 85 10.18 -10.69 -8.22
CA PHE A 85 9.79 -10.04 -6.97
C PHE A 85 10.95 -10.17 -5.98
N MET A 86 11.43 -9.03 -5.49
CA MET A 86 12.52 -8.96 -4.52
C MET A 86 11.95 -8.63 -3.15
N TRP A 87 12.13 -9.56 -2.21
CA TRP A 87 11.85 -9.30 -0.82
C TRP A 87 12.99 -8.47 -0.23
N GLY A 88 12.66 -7.29 0.28
CA GLY A 88 13.62 -6.36 0.86
C GLY A 88 13.25 -5.95 2.28
N MET A 89 14.26 -5.57 3.07
CA MET A 89 14.01 -4.78 4.27
C MET A 89 13.38 -3.44 3.86
N SER A 90 12.53 -2.87 4.73
CA SER A 90 11.87 -1.57 4.49
C SER A 90 12.86 -0.48 4.05
N THR A 91 14.07 -0.49 4.60
CA THR A 91 15.17 0.45 4.30
C THR A 91 15.63 0.44 2.84
N ARG A 92 15.42 -0.65 2.09
CA ARG A 92 15.70 -0.71 0.64
C ARG A 92 14.51 -0.24 -0.21
N ASN A 93 13.37 0.01 0.41
CA ASN A 93 12.16 0.50 -0.23
C ASN A 93 12.08 2.04 -0.18
N THR A 94 13.21 2.72 -0.28
CA THR A 94 13.34 4.17 -0.04
C THR A 94 12.39 5.01 -0.90
N ARG A 95 12.00 4.53 -2.09
CA ARG A 95 11.09 5.23 -3.00
C ARG A 95 9.67 5.33 -2.47
N ILE A 96 9.15 4.25 -1.87
CA ILE A 96 7.82 4.30 -1.27
C ILE A 96 7.85 4.93 0.12
N GLU A 97 8.96 4.81 0.85
CA GLU A 97 9.16 5.57 2.09
C GLU A 97 9.10 7.08 1.84
N TRP A 98 9.70 7.57 0.74
CA TRP A 98 9.54 8.96 0.30
C TRP A 98 8.08 9.32 0.03
N LEU A 99 7.33 8.46 -0.69
CA LEU A 99 5.90 8.67 -0.92
C LEU A 99 5.14 8.78 0.41
N TRP A 100 5.49 7.96 1.41
CA TRP A 100 4.86 8.02 2.72
C TRP A 100 5.19 9.27 3.54
N VAL A 101 6.34 9.88 3.31
CA VAL A 101 6.65 11.21 3.85
C VAL A 101 5.73 12.25 3.22
N GLU A 102 5.58 12.25 1.89
CA GLU A 102 4.72 13.21 1.16
C GLU A 102 3.23 13.05 1.54
N VAL A 103 2.70 11.83 1.48
CA VAL A 103 1.34 11.50 1.94
C VAL A 103 1.18 11.84 3.43
N GLY A 104 2.24 11.64 4.22
CA GLY A 104 2.29 12.04 5.61
C GLY A 104 2.10 13.55 5.82
N ALA A 105 2.83 14.36 5.07
CA ALA A 105 2.81 15.81 5.18
C ALA A 105 1.46 16.40 4.74
N GLN A 106 0.94 15.96 3.59
CA GLN A 106 -0.24 16.57 2.97
C GLN A 106 -1.57 16.02 3.51
N PHE A 107 -1.62 14.70 3.73
CA PHE A 107 -2.88 13.98 3.97
C PHE A 107 -3.02 13.56 5.44
N ARG A 108 -2.01 12.91 6.00
CA ARG A 108 -2.13 12.21 7.29
C ARG A 108 -2.57 13.12 8.44
N TRP A 109 -1.98 14.30 8.60
CA TRP A 109 -2.28 15.17 9.74
C TRP A 109 -3.73 15.64 9.75
N ARG A 110 -4.24 16.06 8.59
CA ARG A 110 -5.63 16.52 8.43
C ARG A 110 -6.64 15.42 8.72
N TRP A 111 -6.41 14.23 8.17
CA TRP A 111 -7.31 13.10 8.37
C TRP A 111 -7.29 12.57 9.80
N ARG A 112 -6.11 12.53 10.45
CA ARG A 112 -6.04 12.20 11.87
C ARG A 112 -6.84 13.18 12.72
N ALA A 113 -6.67 14.48 12.50
CA ALA A 113 -7.42 15.51 13.22
C ALA A 113 -8.92 15.35 13.00
N PHE A 114 -9.35 15.16 11.75
CA PHE A 114 -10.74 14.88 11.40
C PHE A 114 -11.31 13.67 12.18
N PHE A 115 -10.64 12.52 12.12
CA PHE A 115 -11.14 11.33 12.81
C PHE A 115 -11.15 11.47 14.34
N TYR A 116 -10.20 12.20 14.93
CA TYR A 116 -10.28 12.55 16.35
C TYR A 116 -11.46 13.45 16.68
N CYS A 117 -11.78 14.42 15.83
CA CYS A 117 -12.98 15.23 15.99
C CYS A 117 -14.25 14.39 15.91
N VAL A 118 -14.33 13.43 14.98
CA VAL A 118 -15.48 12.53 14.87
C VAL A 118 -15.59 11.59 16.08
N GLU A 119 -14.47 11.06 16.58
CA GLU A 119 -14.42 10.23 17.80
C GLU A 119 -14.94 11.03 19.01
N HIS A 120 -14.52 12.29 19.15
CA HIS A 120 -14.87 13.13 20.31
C HIS A 120 -16.28 13.73 20.23
N LEU A 121 -16.68 14.26 19.08
CA LEU A 121 -17.93 15.02 18.92
C LEU A 121 -19.10 14.14 18.47
N HIS A 122 -18.83 13.11 17.68
CA HIS A 122 -19.85 12.26 17.05
C HIS A 122 -19.85 10.83 17.58
N ARG A 123 -19.08 10.55 18.65
CA ARG A 123 -19.02 9.26 19.35
C ARG A 123 -18.68 8.07 18.43
N LEU A 124 -17.83 8.29 17.44
CA LEU A 124 -17.32 7.19 16.61
C LEU A 124 -16.50 6.23 17.47
N ASP A 125 -17.12 5.10 17.81
CA ASP A 125 -16.41 3.98 18.42
C ASP A 125 -15.60 3.21 17.38
N VAL A 126 -14.29 3.33 17.48
CA VAL A 126 -13.28 2.63 16.68
C VAL A 126 -13.38 1.10 16.78
N LYS A 127 -13.90 0.58 17.90
CA LYS A 127 -14.07 -0.86 18.13
C LYS A 127 -15.37 -1.39 17.56
N ASN A 128 -16.30 -0.52 17.19
CA ASN A 128 -17.56 -0.89 16.61
C ASN A 128 -17.44 -1.06 15.09
N LEU A 129 -17.60 -2.30 14.61
CA LEU A 129 -17.53 -2.66 13.19
C LEU A 129 -18.61 -1.98 12.33
N PHE A 130 -19.71 -1.50 12.92
CA PHE A 130 -20.78 -0.81 12.19
C PHE A 130 -20.50 0.67 11.94
N HIS A 131 -19.46 1.25 12.57
CA HIS A 131 -19.06 2.63 12.37
C HIS A 131 -18.02 2.81 11.25
N LEU A 132 -17.59 1.71 10.59
CA LEU A 132 -16.51 1.68 9.60
C LEU A 132 -16.86 0.88 8.34
#